data_AF-A0A822J0R4-F1
#
_entry.id   AF-A0A822J0R4-F1
#
_cell.length_a   1.000
_cell.length_b   1.000
_cell.length_c   1.000
_cell.angle_alpha   90.00
_cell.angle_beta   90.00
_cell.angle_gamma   90.00
#
_symmetry.space_group_name_H-M   'P 1'
#
loop_
_entity.id
_entity.type
_entity.pdbx_description
1 polymer ?
#
loop_
_entity_poly.entity_id
_entity_poly.type
_entity_poly.pdbx_seq_one_letter_code
_entity_poly.pdbx_strand_id
1 'polypeptide(L)'
;MIRDIEIKEKARWNGVPETTIEKDYALNWILRSLNQQTDSFVLKGGTGLRKVYFKNYRFSEDLDFTMQKSVEKPDIEKMIKKVIQAAKRDSGINFHDNIESEENINGYQIDIYFRIFRRGGNPLRIKFDITKPENETIILPPVMKDIFHPYSDDYYSISRVYSLHEIMAEKMRSLFERTRARDVYDLWFISKNIDMAQAFEIFPAKCAFKKVSPDFEDLLNRKQDFQNAWKSSLDHQLKALPDFESVFNEVIDLISIIR
;
A
#
# COMPACT_ATOMS: atom_id res chain seq x y z
N MET A 1 -1.60 -21.68 -9.27
CA MET A 1 -2.12 -21.55 -7.90
C MET A 1 -1.04 -22.03 -6.95
N ILE A 2 -0.64 -21.14 -6.04
CA ILE A 2 0.22 -21.44 -4.90
C ILE A 2 -0.24 -22.68 -4.13
N ARG A 3 0.68 -23.40 -3.49
CA ARG A 3 0.38 -24.56 -2.63
C ARG A 3 0.25 -24.14 -1.18
N ASP A 4 -0.60 -24.81 -0.40
CA ASP A 4 -0.78 -24.54 1.05
C ASP A 4 0.55 -24.65 1.84
N ILE A 5 1.36 -25.65 1.51
CA ILE A 5 2.69 -25.83 2.12
C ILE A 5 3.60 -24.62 1.87
N GLU A 6 3.52 -24.02 0.68
CA GLU A 6 4.34 -22.86 0.33
C GLU A 6 3.90 -21.62 1.10
N ILE A 7 2.59 -21.43 1.32
CA ILE A 7 2.09 -20.35 2.18
C ILE A 7 2.67 -20.48 3.59
N LYS A 8 2.62 -21.68 4.18
CA LYS A 8 3.14 -21.96 5.52
C LYS A 8 4.63 -21.73 5.62
N GLU A 9 5.40 -22.19 4.64
CA GLU A 9 6.85 -21.98 4.58
C GLU A 9 7.19 -20.49 4.48
N LYS A 10 6.51 -19.74 3.61
CA LYS A 10 6.73 -18.29 3.45
C LYS A 10 6.30 -17.52 4.69
N ALA A 11 5.20 -17.90 5.34
CA ALA A 11 4.72 -17.28 6.57
C ALA A 11 5.76 -17.44 7.69
N ARG A 12 6.23 -18.68 7.90
CA ARG A 12 7.30 -18.98 8.87
C ARG A 12 8.60 -18.26 8.54
N TRP A 13 9.03 -18.26 7.27
CA TRP A 13 10.25 -17.57 6.84
C TRP A 13 10.22 -16.07 7.13
N ASN A 14 9.07 -15.44 6.90
CA ASN A 14 8.86 -14.02 7.09
C ASN A 14 8.41 -13.65 8.52
N GLY A 15 8.16 -14.62 9.41
CA GLY A 15 7.71 -14.33 10.78
C GLY A 15 6.32 -13.70 10.86
N VAL A 16 5.45 -13.93 9.88
CA VAL A 16 4.11 -13.33 9.80
C VAL A 16 3.01 -14.39 9.77
N PRO A 17 1.76 -14.05 10.09
CA PRO A 17 0.63 -14.96 9.93
C PRO A 17 0.45 -15.46 8.49
N GLU A 18 -0.07 -16.68 8.33
CA GLU A 18 -0.41 -17.24 7.01
C GLU A 18 -1.38 -16.33 6.24
N THR A 19 -2.31 -15.66 6.93
CA THR A 19 -3.23 -14.67 6.33
C THR A 19 -2.51 -13.56 5.59
N THR A 20 -1.36 -13.13 6.10
CA THR A 20 -0.54 -12.07 5.51
C THR A 20 0.00 -12.52 4.15
N ILE A 21 0.44 -13.78 4.06
CA ILE A 21 0.92 -14.38 2.81
C ILE A 21 -0.24 -14.66 1.85
N GLU A 22 -1.39 -15.14 2.35
CA GLU A 22 -2.61 -15.34 1.54
C GLU A 22 -3.04 -14.02 0.88
N LYS A 23 -3.06 -12.91 1.64
CA LYS A 23 -3.37 -11.57 1.11
C LYS A 23 -2.31 -11.07 0.14
N ASP A 24 -1.03 -11.18 0.48
CA ASP A 24 0.06 -10.77 -0.42
C ASP A 24 -0.03 -11.48 -1.77
N TYR A 25 -0.31 -12.79 -1.78
CA TYR A 25 -0.50 -13.56 -3.00
C TYR A 25 -1.74 -13.12 -3.78
N ALA A 26 -2.89 -12.96 -3.12
CA ALA A 26 -4.13 -12.52 -3.76
C ALA A 26 -4.03 -11.11 -4.38
N LEU A 27 -3.31 -10.20 -3.72
CA LEU A 27 -3.03 -8.84 -4.21
C LEU A 27 -2.32 -8.85 -5.57
N ASN A 28 -1.38 -9.78 -5.80
CA ASN A 28 -0.68 -9.89 -7.08
C ASN A 28 -1.66 -10.22 -8.22
N TRP A 29 -2.52 -11.21 -8.03
CA TRP A 29 -3.49 -11.61 -9.06
C TRP A 29 -4.51 -10.53 -9.37
N ILE A 30 -4.97 -9.82 -8.34
CA ILE A 30 -5.85 -8.67 -8.50
C ILE A 30 -5.15 -7.53 -9.26
N LEU A 31 -3.90 -7.20 -8.89
CA LEU A 31 -3.10 -6.18 -9.59
C LEU A 31 -2.87 -6.54 -11.06
N ARG A 32 -2.50 -7.79 -11.37
CA ARG A 32 -2.34 -8.26 -12.75
C ARG A 32 -3.61 -8.07 -13.57
N SER A 33 -4.75 -8.51 -13.03
CA SER A 33 -6.04 -8.37 -13.70
C SER A 33 -6.41 -6.90 -13.89
N LEU A 34 -6.18 -6.04 -12.89
CA LEU A 34 -6.43 -4.60 -12.97
C LEU A 34 -5.60 -3.94 -14.07
N ASN A 35 -4.29 -4.21 -14.10
CA ASN A 35 -3.36 -3.62 -15.07
C ASN A 35 -3.66 -4.06 -16.52
N GLN A 36 -4.35 -5.18 -16.71
CA GLN A 36 -4.84 -5.63 -18.02
C GLN A 36 -6.17 -4.96 -18.43
N GLN A 37 -6.96 -4.48 -17.45
CA GLN A 37 -8.25 -3.83 -17.72
C GLN A 37 -8.11 -2.31 -17.91
N THR A 38 -7.15 -1.67 -17.25
CA THR A 38 -7.01 -0.20 -17.27
C THR A 38 -5.58 0.25 -17.02
N ASP A 39 -5.20 1.36 -17.63
CA ASP A 39 -3.98 2.12 -17.40
C ASP A 39 -4.22 3.43 -16.60
N SER A 40 -5.48 3.67 -16.21
CA SER A 40 -5.91 4.94 -15.62
C SER A 40 -5.67 5.04 -14.11
N PHE A 41 -5.23 3.95 -13.47
CA PHE A 41 -4.91 3.90 -12.05
C PHE A 41 -3.40 3.82 -11.84
N VAL A 42 -2.90 4.66 -10.94
CA VAL A 42 -1.50 4.67 -10.54
C VAL A 42 -1.39 4.18 -9.12
N LEU A 43 -0.70 3.06 -8.92
CA LEU A 43 -0.48 2.44 -7.61
C LEU A 43 0.36 3.36 -6.72
N LYS A 44 0.02 3.44 -5.43
CA LYS A 44 0.77 4.17 -4.42
C LYS A 44 0.79 3.42 -3.08
N GLY A 45 1.23 4.09 -2.02
CA GLY A 45 1.15 3.59 -0.66
C GLY A 45 2.08 2.41 -0.34
N GLY A 46 1.75 1.69 0.75
CA GLY A 46 2.59 0.59 1.27
C GLY A 46 2.65 -0.62 0.34
N THR A 47 1.56 -0.90 -0.38
CA THR A 47 1.53 -2.03 -1.31
C THR A 47 2.35 -1.75 -2.57
N GLY A 48 2.35 -0.51 -3.07
CA GLY A 48 3.31 -0.08 -4.10
C GLY A 48 4.75 -0.38 -3.68
N LEU A 49 5.15 0.07 -2.49
CA LEU A 49 6.50 -0.18 -1.95
C LEU A 49 6.84 -1.67 -1.87
N ARG A 50 5.97 -2.47 -1.27
CA ARG A 50 6.17 -3.92 -1.11
C ARG A 50 6.25 -4.66 -2.44
N LYS A 51 5.39 -4.30 -3.40
CA LYS A 51 5.21 -5.07 -4.62
C LYS A 51 6.20 -4.74 -5.72
N VAL A 52 6.74 -3.54 -5.77
CA VAL A 52 7.55 -3.13 -6.94
C VAL A 52 8.89 -2.46 -6.60
N TYR A 53 9.10 -2.05 -5.34
CA TYR A 53 10.36 -1.41 -4.92
C TYR A 53 11.19 -2.29 -3.98
N PHE A 54 10.56 -2.93 -2.99
CA PHE A 54 11.31 -3.60 -1.91
C PHE A 54 10.77 -4.99 -1.55
N LYS A 55 11.54 -6.04 -1.89
CA LYS A 55 11.24 -7.44 -1.51
C LYS A 55 11.29 -7.71 0.00
N ASN A 56 12.05 -6.90 0.75
CA ASN A 56 12.28 -7.06 2.20
C ASN A 56 11.59 -5.97 3.04
N TYR A 57 10.56 -5.33 2.50
CA TYR A 57 9.77 -4.32 3.20
C TYR A 57 8.59 -4.95 3.95
N ARG A 58 7.92 -4.22 4.84
CA ARG A 58 6.74 -4.75 5.55
C ARG A 58 5.65 -5.18 4.57
N PHE A 59 4.88 -6.20 4.94
CA PHE A 59 3.68 -6.54 4.19
C PHE A 59 2.65 -5.40 4.27
N SER A 60 1.81 -5.33 3.24
CA SER A 60 0.74 -4.35 3.13
C SER A 60 -0.46 -5.05 2.51
N GLU A 61 -1.64 -4.76 3.02
CA GLU A 61 -2.86 -5.52 2.73
C GLU A 61 -3.87 -4.74 1.87
N ASP A 62 -3.70 -3.41 1.79
CA ASP A 62 -4.62 -2.48 1.11
C ASP A 62 -4.06 -2.08 -0.27
N LEU A 63 -4.91 -1.77 -1.22
CA LEU A 63 -4.52 -1.25 -2.54
C LEU A 63 -4.91 0.22 -2.66
N ASP A 64 -3.92 1.09 -2.55
CA ASP A 64 -4.08 2.53 -2.72
C ASP A 64 -3.76 2.94 -4.16
N PHE A 65 -4.68 3.63 -4.81
CA PHE A 65 -4.49 4.19 -6.14
C PHE A 65 -4.84 5.66 -6.19
N THR A 66 -4.21 6.36 -7.15
CA THR A 66 -4.71 7.64 -7.65
C THR A 66 -5.20 7.45 -9.08
N MET A 67 -6.42 7.88 -9.34
CA MET A 67 -7.05 7.83 -10.64
C MET A 67 -6.60 9.03 -11.48
N GLN A 68 -6.27 8.79 -12.76
CA GLN A 68 -5.81 9.83 -13.70
C GLN A 68 -6.94 10.44 -14.54
N LYS A 69 -8.02 9.69 -14.73
CA LYS A 69 -9.22 10.12 -15.47
C LYS A 69 -10.43 9.83 -14.61
N SER A 70 -11.29 10.83 -14.40
CA SER A 70 -12.50 10.59 -13.61
C SER A 70 -13.39 9.55 -14.29
N VAL A 71 -13.85 8.59 -13.50
CA VAL A 71 -14.76 7.52 -13.92
C VAL A 71 -15.84 7.43 -12.84
N GLU A 72 -17.09 7.34 -13.27
CA GLU A 72 -18.23 7.27 -12.35
C GLU A 72 -18.27 5.93 -11.60
N LYS A 73 -18.86 5.93 -10.39
CA LYS A 73 -18.95 4.76 -9.52
C LYS A 73 -19.42 3.48 -10.23
N PRO A 74 -20.51 3.50 -11.04
CA PRO A 74 -21.02 2.27 -11.66
C PRO A 74 -20.03 1.65 -12.66
N ASP A 75 -19.25 2.47 -13.34
CA ASP A 75 -18.23 2.01 -14.29
C ASP A 75 -17.01 1.43 -13.57
N ILE A 76 -16.61 2.02 -12.44
CA ILE A 76 -15.58 1.46 -11.56
C ILE A 76 -16.04 0.10 -11.03
N GLU A 77 -17.26 -0.02 -10.49
CA GLU A 77 -17.78 -1.30 -10.00
C GLU A 77 -17.83 -2.37 -11.08
N LYS A 78 -18.30 -2.01 -12.28
CA LYS A 78 -18.33 -2.91 -13.44
C LYS A 78 -16.93 -3.36 -13.84
N MET A 79 -15.96 -2.46 -13.83
CA MET A 79 -14.56 -2.78 -14.10
C MET A 79 -13.97 -3.70 -13.02
N ILE A 80 -14.17 -3.41 -11.74
CA ILE A 80 -13.67 -4.24 -10.64
C ILE A 80 -14.28 -5.65 -10.68
N LYS A 81 -15.56 -5.78 -11.04
CA LYS A 81 -16.17 -7.11 -11.26
C LYS A 81 -15.46 -7.90 -12.37
N LYS A 82 -15.06 -7.26 -13.47
CA LYS A 82 -14.24 -7.91 -14.51
C LYS A 82 -12.85 -8.31 -14.01
N VAL A 83 -12.22 -7.43 -13.21
CA VAL A 83 -10.91 -7.71 -12.56
C VAL A 83 -11.01 -8.95 -11.68
N ILE A 84 -12.06 -9.04 -10.85
CA ILE A 84 -12.32 -10.20 -9.98
C ILE A 84 -12.49 -11.48 -10.81
N GLN A 85 -13.31 -11.45 -11.86
CA GLN A 85 -13.54 -12.61 -12.73
C GLN A 85 -12.26 -13.08 -13.41
N ALA A 86 -11.45 -12.16 -13.94
CA ALA A 86 -10.16 -12.48 -14.54
C ALA A 86 -9.18 -13.05 -13.51
N ALA A 87 -9.08 -12.44 -12.32
CA ALA A 87 -8.20 -12.92 -11.25
C ALA A 87 -8.61 -14.32 -10.78
N LYS A 88 -9.91 -14.58 -10.62
CA LYS A 88 -10.47 -15.89 -10.27
C LYS A 88 -10.12 -16.95 -11.32
N ARG A 89 -10.29 -16.65 -12.61
CA ARG A 89 -9.94 -17.55 -13.71
C ARG A 89 -8.44 -17.87 -13.75
N ASP A 90 -7.59 -16.86 -13.64
CA ASP A 90 -6.16 -17.01 -13.89
C ASP A 90 -5.41 -17.58 -12.68
N SER A 91 -5.88 -17.31 -11.46
CA SER A 91 -5.25 -17.77 -10.21
C SER A 91 -5.89 -19.02 -9.61
N GLY A 92 -7.16 -19.27 -9.95
CA GLY A 92 -8.05 -20.23 -9.29
C GLY A 92 -8.53 -19.84 -7.89
N ILE A 93 -8.12 -18.67 -7.35
CA ILE A 93 -8.54 -18.20 -6.02
C ILE A 93 -10.05 -17.98 -6.02
N ASN A 94 -10.72 -18.40 -4.95
CA ASN A 94 -12.14 -18.14 -4.78
C ASN A 94 -12.38 -16.70 -4.31
N PHE A 95 -12.34 -15.75 -5.25
CA PHE A 95 -12.87 -14.40 -5.05
C PHE A 95 -14.40 -14.42 -5.08
N HIS A 96 -15.00 -13.70 -4.15
CA HIS A 96 -16.43 -13.48 -4.09
C HIS A 96 -16.84 -12.51 -5.21
N ASP A 97 -17.96 -12.78 -5.88
CA ASP A 97 -18.42 -11.96 -7.01
C ASP A 97 -19.11 -10.66 -6.55
N ASN A 98 -19.58 -10.63 -5.30
CA ASN A 98 -20.13 -9.44 -4.67
C ASN A 98 -19.00 -8.56 -4.12
N ILE A 99 -19.12 -7.26 -4.36
CA ILE A 99 -18.25 -6.21 -3.81
C ILE A 99 -19.08 -5.30 -2.92
N GLU A 100 -18.44 -4.74 -1.90
CA GLU A 100 -19.01 -3.65 -1.11
C GLU A 100 -18.29 -2.37 -1.56
N SER A 101 -19.05 -1.37 -1.99
CA SER A 101 -18.50 -0.14 -2.57
C SER A 101 -19.11 1.10 -1.93
N GLU A 102 -18.25 2.01 -1.50
CA GLU A 102 -18.63 3.31 -0.95
C GLU A 102 -17.94 4.41 -1.76
N GLU A 103 -18.63 5.53 -1.92
CA GLU A 103 -18.07 6.75 -2.50
C GLU A 103 -18.14 7.85 -1.45
N ASN A 104 -17.02 8.56 -1.30
CA ASN A 104 -16.93 9.73 -0.45
C ASN A 104 -16.25 10.87 -1.21
N ILE A 105 -16.05 12.00 -0.52
CA ILE A 105 -15.46 13.19 -1.13
C ILE A 105 -14.06 12.93 -1.70
N ASN A 106 -13.28 12.00 -1.12
CA ASN A 106 -11.91 11.69 -1.56
C ASN A 106 -11.88 10.74 -2.77
N GLY A 107 -12.86 9.83 -2.87
CA GLY A 107 -13.00 8.91 -3.97
C GLY A 107 -13.77 7.65 -3.62
N TYR A 108 -13.26 6.49 -4.03
CA TYR A 108 -13.97 5.22 -3.96
C TYR A 108 -13.25 4.24 -3.03
N GLN A 109 -14.02 3.62 -2.15
CA GLN A 109 -13.56 2.48 -1.35
C GLN A 109 -14.29 1.23 -1.81
N ILE A 110 -13.57 0.16 -2.13
CA ILE A 110 -14.16 -1.09 -2.60
C ILE A 110 -13.55 -2.27 -1.86
N ASP A 111 -14.38 -3.12 -1.29
CA ASP A 111 -13.96 -4.32 -0.58
C ASP A 111 -14.22 -5.56 -1.41
N ILE A 112 -13.15 -6.35 -1.59
CA ILE A 112 -13.17 -7.62 -2.30
C ILE A 112 -12.86 -8.73 -1.30
N TYR A 113 -13.78 -9.69 -1.19
CA TYR A 113 -13.63 -10.81 -0.28
C TYR A 113 -13.15 -12.07 -1.02
N PHE A 114 -12.32 -12.87 -0.37
CA PHE A 114 -11.76 -14.07 -0.99
C PHE A 114 -11.38 -15.17 0.01
N ARG A 115 -11.19 -16.38 -0.52
CA ARG A 115 -10.62 -17.53 0.18
C ARG A 115 -9.66 -18.28 -0.75
N ILE A 116 -8.54 -18.74 -0.21
CA ILE A 116 -7.63 -19.64 -0.92
C ILE A 116 -7.85 -21.07 -0.42
N PHE A 117 -7.45 -21.39 0.81
CA PHE A 117 -7.55 -22.75 1.36
C PHE A 117 -8.61 -22.92 2.47
N ARG A 118 -9.11 -21.81 3.02
CA ARG A 118 -10.03 -21.82 4.16
C ARG A 118 -11.40 -22.37 3.77
N ARG A 119 -11.83 -23.45 4.42
CA ARG A 119 -13.17 -24.05 4.27
C ARG A 119 -14.26 -23.40 5.14
N GLY A 120 -13.88 -22.59 6.14
CA GLY A 120 -14.80 -21.92 7.08
C GLY A 120 -14.22 -20.61 7.66
N GLY A 121 -14.93 -19.99 8.60
CA GLY A 121 -14.58 -18.68 9.19
C GLY A 121 -14.88 -17.49 8.27
N ASN A 122 -14.52 -16.27 8.64
CA ASN A 122 -14.72 -15.08 7.79
C ASN A 122 -13.79 -15.10 6.56
N PRO A 123 -14.25 -14.66 5.37
CA PRO A 123 -13.38 -14.51 4.21
C PRO A 123 -12.33 -13.42 4.47
N LEU A 124 -11.20 -13.50 3.77
CA LEU A 124 -10.21 -12.43 3.80
C LEU A 124 -10.68 -11.28 2.91
N ARG A 125 -10.28 -10.06 3.25
CA ARG A 125 -10.65 -8.83 2.56
C ARG A 125 -9.41 -8.19 1.94
N ILE A 126 -9.55 -7.73 0.70
CA ILE A 126 -8.67 -6.75 0.06
C ILE A 126 -9.45 -5.45 -0.02
N LYS A 127 -8.88 -4.38 0.54
CA LYS A 127 -9.44 -3.03 0.45
C LYS A 127 -8.82 -2.31 -0.73
N PHE A 128 -9.65 -1.74 -1.61
CA PHE A 128 -9.25 -0.78 -2.63
C PHE A 128 -9.61 0.61 -2.17
N ASP A 129 -8.64 1.51 -2.15
CA ASP A 129 -8.83 2.94 -1.94
C ASP A 129 -8.38 3.68 -3.21
N ILE A 130 -9.34 4.21 -3.98
CA ILE A 130 -9.09 4.90 -5.24
C ILE A 130 -9.36 6.39 -5.02
N THR A 131 -8.29 7.19 -5.04
CA THR A 131 -8.37 8.65 -4.88
C THR A 131 -8.71 9.30 -6.23
N LYS A 132 -9.68 10.22 -6.25
CA LYS A 132 -10.05 10.98 -7.45
C LYS A 132 -8.93 11.96 -7.86
N PRO A 133 -8.79 12.30 -9.15
CA PRO A 133 -7.74 13.19 -9.66
C PRO A 133 -7.73 14.57 -8.96
N GLU A 134 -8.90 15.11 -8.63
CA GLU A 134 -9.04 16.40 -7.93
C GLU A 134 -8.60 16.36 -6.47
N ASN A 135 -8.44 15.17 -5.90
CA ASN A 135 -8.11 14.96 -4.49
C ASN A 135 -6.66 14.51 -4.26
N GLU A 136 -5.88 14.20 -5.29
CA GLU A 136 -4.44 13.97 -5.14
C GLU A 136 -3.69 14.36 -6.40
N THR A 137 -2.60 15.10 -6.23
CA THR A 137 -1.72 15.45 -7.33
C THR A 137 -0.53 14.49 -7.39
N ILE A 138 -0.14 14.11 -8.60
CA ILE A 138 1.11 13.39 -8.86
C ILE A 138 2.08 14.40 -9.46
N ILE A 139 3.14 14.74 -8.74
CA ILE A 139 4.10 15.77 -9.17
C ILE A 139 5.15 15.15 -10.09
N LEU A 140 5.69 13.99 -9.72
CA LEU A 140 6.67 13.26 -10.51
C LEU A 140 5.97 12.26 -11.44
N PRO A 141 6.47 12.08 -12.68
CA PRO A 141 5.85 11.16 -13.63
C PRO A 141 5.79 9.73 -13.05
N PRO A 142 4.64 9.04 -13.14
CA PRO A 142 4.55 7.63 -12.77
C PRO A 142 5.52 6.76 -13.58
N VAL A 143 5.99 5.68 -12.97
CA VAL A 143 6.92 4.73 -13.58
C VAL A 143 6.26 3.36 -13.77
N MET A 144 6.72 2.60 -14.75
CA MET A 144 6.35 1.19 -14.92
C MET A 144 7.37 0.31 -14.18
N LYS A 145 6.89 -0.63 -13.37
CA LYS A 145 7.73 -1.57 -12.63
C LYS A 145 7.15 -2.98 -12.66
N ASP A 146 8.04 -3.97 -12.75
CA ASP A 146 7.66 -5.38 -12.58
C ASP A 146 7.13 -5.61 -11.15
N ILE A 147 6.04 -6.36 -11.04
CA ILE A 147 5.50 -6.80 -9.75
C ILE A 147 6.29 -8.01 -9.26
N PHE A 148 6.82 -7.93 -8.04
CA PHE A 148 7.45 -9.06 -7.37
C PHE A 148 6.42 -10.15 -7.07
N HIS A 149 6.72 -11.34 -7.56
CA HIS A 149 5.93 -12.54 -7.31
C HIS A 149 6.84 -13.66 -6.78
N PRO A 150 7.15 -13.67 -5.47
CA PRO A 150 8.10 -14.62 -4.87
C PRO A 150 7.45 -15.99 -4.58
N TYR A 151 6.60 -16.47 -5.49
CA TYR A 151 5.85 -17.71 -5.37
C TYR A 151 6.15 -18.63 -6.55
N SER A 152 5.88 -19.93 -6.39
CA SER A 152 6.33 -20.95 -7.33
C SER A 152 5.54 -21.04 -8.63
N ASP A 153 4.37 -20.39 -8.72
CA ASP A 153 3.55 -20.41 -9.93
C ASP A 153 3.90 -19.31 -10.93
N ASP A 154 3.47 -19.51 -12.18
CA ASP A 154 3.79 -18.63 -13.28
C ASP A 154 2.96 -17.34 -13.22
N TYR A 155 3.67 -16.24 -13.02
CA TYR A 155 3.09 -14.91 -12.91
C TYR A 155 4.05 -13.88 -13.49
N TYR A 156 3.50 -13.02 -14.33
CA TYR A 156 4.16 -11.79 -14.77
C TYR A 156 3.13 -10.67 -14.89
N SER A 157 3.49 -9.49 -14.39
CA SER A 157 2.72 -8.27 -14.56
C SER A 157 3.61 -7.07 -14.25
N ILE A 158 3.37 -5.98 -14.97
CA ILE A 158 3.92 -4.66 -14.69
C ILE A 158 2.81 -3.78 -14.12
N SER A 159 3.18 -2.87 -13.22
CA SER A 159 2.27 -1.88 -12.65
C SER A 159 2.75 -0.48 -12.93
N ARG A 160 1.81 0.41 -13.21
CA ARG A 160 2.04 1.86 -13.19
C ARG A 160 1.98 2.33 -11.74
N VAL A 161 3.08 2.86 -11.23
CA VAL A 161 3.26 3.21 -9.81
C VAL A 161 3.82 4.61 -9.67
N TYR A 162 3.55 5.26 -8.54
CA TYR A 162 4.25 6.48 -8.14
C TYR A 162 5.76 6.25 -8.15
N SER A 163 6.54 7.28 -8.50
CA SER A 163 7.98 7.25 -8.27
C SER A 163 8.24 7.10 -6.76
N LEU A 164 9.41 6.56 -6.41
CA LEU A 164 9.73 6.32 -4.99
C LEU A 164 9.81 7.64 -4.19
N HIS A 165 10.30 8.72 -4.80
CA HIS A 165 10.32 10.07 -4.21
C HIS A 165 8.91 10.65 -4.01
N GLU A 166 7.98 10.40 -4.95
CA GLU A 166 6.56 10.80 -4.81
C GLU A 166 5.90 10.10 -3.61
N ILE A 167 6.13 8.79 -3.44
CA ILE A 167 5.64 8.05 -2.27
C ILE A 167 6.26 8.59 -0.97
N MET A 168 7.57 8.87 -0.98
CA MET A 168 8.27 9.44 0.19
C MET A 168 7.66 10.77 0.61
N ALA A 169 7.47 11.71 -0.32
CA ALA A 169 6.88 13.02 -0.05
C ALA A 169 5.44 12.91 0.49
N GLU A 170 4.61 12.01 -0.08
CA GLU A 170 3.25 11.78 0.41
C GLU A 170 3.22 11.19 1.83
N LYS A 171 4.20 10.33 2.16
CA LYS A 171 4.35 9.79 3.52
C LYS A 171 4.83 10.83 4.52
N MET A 172 5.74 11.72 4.10
CA MET A 172 6.19 12.83 4.94
C MET A 172 5.00 13.74 5.28
N ARG A 173 4.18 14.07 4.27
CA ARG A 173 2.94 14.85 4.48
C ARG A 173 2.01 14.15 5.46
N SER A 174 1.82 12.84 5.30
CA SER A 174 0.94 12.03 6.14
C SER A 174 1.31 12.05 7.63
N LEU A 175 2.58 12.23 8.01
CA LEU A 175 2.96 12.37 9.43
C LEU A 175 2.31 13.59 10.10
N PHE A 176 2.16 14.68 9.35
CA PHE A 176 1.56 15.92 9.84
C PHE A 176 0.01 15.88 9.78
N GLU A 177 -0.56 14.90 9.08
CA GLU A 177 -2.02 14.74 8.94
C GLU A 177 -2.62 13.79 9.99
N ARG A 178 -1.86 12.80 10.46
CA ARG A 178 -2.39 11.70 11.28
C ARG A 178 -1.33 10.99 12.11
N THR A 179 -1.78 10.18 13.06
CA THR A 179 -0.93 9.32 13.88
C THR A 179 -1.08 7.86 13.44
N ARG A 180 -0.15 7.37 12.62
CA ARG A 180 -0.04 5.94 12.27
C ARG A 180 1.40 5.47 12.38
N ALA A 181 1.67 4.52 13.28
CA ALA A 181 2.99 3.90 13.46
C ALA A 181 3.64 3.43 12.14
N ARG A 182 2.84 2.89 11.22
CA ARG A 182 3.32 2.45 9.91
C ARG A 182 3.96 3.57 9.10
N ASP A 183 3.46 4.82 9.18
CA ASP A 183 4.02 5.93 8.41
C ASP A 183 5.44 6.28 8.88
N VAL A 184 5.71 6.22 10.20
CA VAL A 184 7.04 6.41 10.78
C VAL A 184 8.00 5.30 10.30
N TYR A 185 7.58 4.03 10.37
CA TYR A 185 8.39 2.91 9.85
C TYR A 185 8.69 3.09 8.35
N ASP A 186 7.69 3.49 7.57
CA ASP A 186 7.82 3.60 6.12
C ASP A 186 8.83 4.68 5.74
N LEU A 187 8.79 5.84 6.39
CA LEU A 187 9.74 6.93 6.15
C LEU A 187 11.16 6.53 6.51
N TRP A 188 11.34 5.94 7.69
CA TRP A 188 12.64 5.42 8.11
C TRP A 188 13.18 4.43 7.07
N PHE A 189 12.41 3.42 6.70
CA PHE A 189 12.86 2.40 5.76
C PHE A 189 13.21 2.99 4.39
N ILE A 190 12.35 3.84 3.82
CA ILE A 190 12.57 4.42 2.49
C ILE A 190 13.81 5.32 2.51
N SER A 191 13.98 6.14 3.55
CA SER A 191 15.11 7.08 3.67
C SER A 191 16.49 6.40 3.66
N LYS A 192 16.57 5.13 4.07
CA LYS A 192 17.82 4.34 3.98
C LYS A 192 18.12 3.80 2.59
N ASN A 193 17.17 3.93 1.65
CA ASN A 193 17.22 3.28 0.34
C ASN A 193 17.13 4.26 -0.84
N ILE A 194 17.01 5.57 -0.58
CA ILE A 194 16.96 6.61 -1.62
C ILE A 194 17.77 7.85 -1.23
N ASP A 195 18.09 8.66 -2.24
CA ASP A 195 18.44 10.06 -2.04
C ASP A 195 17.16 10.86 -1.73
N MET A 196 17.21 11.68 -0.69
CA MET A 196 16.06 12.43 -0.19
C MET A 196 15.84 13.76 -0.91
N ALA A 197 16.83 14.25 -1.67
CA ALA A 197 16.79 15.57 -2.29
C ALA A 197 15.51 15.83 -3.10
N GLN A 198 15.15 14.91 -4.00
CA GLN A 198 13.96 15.05 -4.84
C GLN A 198 12.65 14.93 -4.05
N ALA A 199 12.62 14.12 -2.98
CA ALA A 199 11.43 14.02 -2.13
C ALA A 199 11.19 15.32 -1.35
N PHE A 200 12.26 15.94 -0.83
CA PHE A 200 12.20 17.23 -0.17
C PHE A 200 11.79 18.36 -1.12
N GLU A 201 12.26 18.34 -2.36
CA GLU A 201 11.90 19.33 -3.38
C GLU A 201 10.39 19.37 -3.66
N ILE A 202 9.74 18.21 -3.79
CA ILE A 202 8.30 18.15 -4.11
C ILE A 202 7.38 18.21 -2.89
N PHE A 203 7.92 18.01 -1.68
CA PHE A 203 7.14 17.94 -0.44
C PHE A 203 6.27 19.19 -0.17
N PRO A 204 6.78 20.43 -0.30
CA PRO A 204 5.97 21.63 -0.09
C PRO A 204 4.74 21.70 -0.99
N ALA A 205 4.86 21.30 -2.26
CA ALA A 205 3.75 21.27 -3.20
C ALA A 205 2.70 20.22 -2.81
N LYS A 206 3.12 19.05 -2.30
CA LYS A 206 2.20 18.02 -1.77
C LYS A 206 1.42 18.52 -0.55
N CYS A 207 2.09 19.25 0.35
CA CYS A 207 1.47 19.87 1.53
C CYS A 207 0.47 20.96 1.13
N ALA A 208 0.88 21.89 0.26
CA ALA A 208 0.03 22.97 -0.22
C ALA A 208 -1.26 22.46 -0.88
N PHE A 209 -1.16 21.41 -1.71
CA PHE A 209 -2.30 20.80 -2.37
C PHE A 209 -3.36 20.28 -1.36
N LYS A 210 -2.93 19.64 -0.27
CA LYS A 210 -3.82 19.14 0.80
C LYS A 210 -4.11 20.17 1.89
N LYS A 211 -3.58 21.38 1.78
CA LYS A 211 -3.68 22.44 2.81
C LYS A 211 -3.15 21.98 4.17
N VAL A 212 -2.06 21.22 4.14
CA VAL A 212 -1.37 20.72 5.34
C VAL A 212 -0.23 21.67 5.66
N SER A 213 -0.25 22.22 6.87
CA SER A 213 0.88 22.98 7.42
C SER A 213 1.67 22.07 8.34
N PRO A 214 2.94 21.74 8.03
CA PRO A 214 3.77 20.92 8.90
C PRO A 214 3.94 21.56 10.28
N ASP A 215 3.47 20.87 11.32
CA ASP A 215 3.67 21.23 12.72
C ASP A 215 4.53 20.17 13.40
N PHE A 216 5.78 20.54 13.66
CA PHE A 216 6.75 19.63 14.26
C PHE A 216 6.58 19.49 15.78
N GLU A 217 6.03 20.51 16.43
CA GLU A 217 5.79 20.46 17.87
C GLU A 217 4.63 19.49 18.15
N ASP A 218 3.54 19.61 17.41
CA ASP A 218 2.44 18.64 17.42
C ASP A 218 2.92 17.21 17.12
N LEU A 219 3.75 17.03 16.07
CA LEU A 219 4.28 15.71 15.73
C LEU A 219 5.09 15.08 16.88
N LEU A 220 5.91 15.88 17.57
CA LEU A 220 6.69 15.43 18.73
C LEU A 220 5.78 15.11 19.93
N ASN A 221 4.74 15.90 20.16
CA ASN A 221 3.77 15.67 21.23
C ASN A 221 3.01 14.34 21.04
N ARG A 222 2.84 13.89 19.79
CA ARG A 222 2.19 12.60 19.44
C ARG A 222 3.10 11.38 19.53
N LYS A 223 4.37 11.53 19.98
CA LYS A 223 5.34 10.42 20.08
C LYS A 223 4.80 9.21 20.85
N GLN A 224 4.15 9.44 22.00
CA GLN A 224 3.63 8.35 22.84
C GLN A 224 2.55 7.53 22.12
N ASP A 225 1.71 8.18 21.32
CA ASP A 225 0.66 7.51 20.55
C ASP A 225 1.25 6.61 19.47
N PHE A 226 2.30 7.05 18.78
CA PHE A 226 3.04 6.21 17.85
C PHE A 226 3.65 4.99 18.54
N GLN A 227 4.26 5.19 19.72
CA GLN A 227 4.87 4.11 20.50
C GLN A 227 3.84 3.07 20.92
N ASN A 228 2.69 3.52 21.44
CA ASN A 228 1.60 2.66 21.89
C ASN A 228 1.04 1.81 20.73
N ALA A 229 1.00 2.38 19.53
CA ALA A 229 0.53 1.70 18.32
C ALA A 229 1.62 0.88 17.60
N TRP A 230 2.89 1.01 17.98
CA TRP A 230 4.03 0.51 17.22
C TRP A 230 3.94 -0.99 16.95
N LYS A 231 3.90 -1.78 18.03
CA LYS A 231 3.88 -3.24 17.96
C LYS A 231 2.60 -3.74 17.30
N SER A 232 1.44 -3.32 17.77
CA SER A 232 0.15 -3.80 17.24
C SER A 232 -0.02 -3.51 15.75
N SER A 233 0.53 -2.40 15.25
CA SER A 233 0.42 -2.02 13.84
C SER A 233 1.37 -2.75 12.89
N LEU A 234 2.49 -3.26 13.38
CA LEU A 234 3.61 -3.72 12.52
C LEU A 234 4.01 -5.19 12.74
N ASP A 235 3.75 -5.77 13.91
CA ASP A 235 4.22 -7.12 14.29
C ASP A 235 3.73 -8.22 13.33
N HIS A 236 2.50 -8.10 12.82
CA HIS A 236 1.93 -9.05 11.85
C HIS A 236 2.39 -8.83 10.39
N GLN A 237 3.18 -7.78 10.14
CA GLN A 237 3.64 -7.36 8.81
C GLN A 237 5.16 -7.43 8.64
N LEU A 238 5.90 -7.73 9.71
CA LEU A 238 7.35 -7.69 9.73
C LEU A 238 7.93 -8.97 10.36
N LYS A 239 9.08 -9.38 9.85
CA LYS A 239 9.87 -10.46 10.45
C LYS A 239 10.51 -10.05 11.77
N ALA A 240 11.01 -8.83 11.82
CA ALA A 240 11.66 -8.24 12.98
C ALA A 240 11.20 -6.80 13.09
N LEU A 241 10.60 -6.46 14.23
CA LEU A 241 10.17 -5.11 14.53
C LEU A 241 11.38 -4.31 15.04
N PRO A 242 11.78 -3.22 14.36
CA PRO A 242 12.86 -2.36 14.87
C PRO A 242 12.42 -1.61 16.14
N ASP A 243 13.40 -1.21 16.95
CA ASP A 243 13.17 -0.41 18.15
C ASP A 243 12.50 0.93 17.81
N PHE A 244 11.41 1.24 18.51
CA PHE A 244 10.62 2.44 18.22
C PHE A 244 11.43 3.72 18.46
N GLU A 245 12.15 3.81 19.57
CA GLU A 245 12.85 5.03 19.96
C GLU A 245 13.94 5.39 18.95
N SER A 246 14.75 4.40 18.55
CA SER A 246 15.75 4.58 17.49
C SER A 246 15.12 5.07 16.18
N VAL A 247 14.08 4.36 15.72
CA VAL A 247 13.43 4.69 14.44
C VAL A 247 12.77 6.06 14.46
N PHE A 248 12.06 6.39 15.55
CA PHE A 248 11.38 7.67 15.67
C PHE A 248 12.38 8.83 15.68
N ASN A 249 13.46 8.73 16.46
CA ASN A 249 14.47 9.78 16.53
C ASN A 249 15.13 10.01 15.15
N GLU A 250 15.49 8.94 14.43
CA GLU A 250 16.05 9.06 13.08
C GLU A 250 15.08 9.72 12.10
N VAL A 251 13.78 9.44 12.21
CA VAL A 251 12.75 10.10 11.37
C VAL A 251 12.63 11.57 11.72
N ILE A 252 12.64 11.92 13.01
CA ILE A 252 12.62 13.32 13.46
C ILE A 252 13.84 14.09 12.94
N ASP A 253 15.03 13.50 13.04
CA ASP A 253 16.27 14.11 12.53
C ASP A 253 16.17 14.31 11.01
N LEU A 254 15.68 13.31 10.27
CA LEU A 254 15.48 13.39 8.83
C LEU A 254 14.55 14.54 8.43
N ILE A 255 13.38 14.64 9.07
CA ILE A 255 12.40 15.67 8.72
C ILE A 255 12.78 17.04 9.27
N SER A 256 13.67 17.14 10.26
CA SER A 256 14.11 18.44 10.79
C SER A 256 14.81 19.30 9.73
N ILE A 257 15.33 18.69 8.67
CA ILE A 257 15.97 19.35 7.52
C ILE A 257 14.99 20.26 6.76
N ILE A 258 13.68 19.96 6.81
CA ILE A 258 12.65 20.72 6.10
C ILE A 258 12.02 21.82 6.97
N ARG A 259 12.51 22.03 8.21
CA ARG A 259 12.09 23.13 9.09
C ARG A 259 12.54 24.49 8.56
#